data_AF-A0A9D9XBK8-F1
#
_entry.id   AF-A0A9D9XBK8-F1
#
_cell.length_a   1.000
_cell.length_b   1.000
_cell.length_c   1.000
_cell.angle_alpha   90.00
_cell.angle_beta   90.00
_cell.angle_gamma   90.00
#
_symmetry.space_group_name_H-M   'P 1'
#
loop_
_entity.id
_entity.type
_entity.pdbx_description
1 polymer ?
#
loop_
_entity_poly.entity_id
_entity_poly.type
_entity_poly.pdbx_seq_one_letter_code
_entity_poly.pdbx_strand_id
1 'polypeptide(L)'
;MKLHKYLLTTISAIACSVVTYAQMDSLFVQQFEPLKTQLVGWDKTRGTWLAESMQAMVSNQPIPDRYFPEDFTPKEMFAVLPQATQNNIKSSIESNKRSTTGATQRNWNRLSQFTTVAGCPPVIGRSYGDPHFKSFDGANYSFQTVGEYTLVKSASGHMNVQVRQKAEGSDISLNNAVAMSVAGDRIAFYTEDKPDGNSSTPLRVDGEAVYLENRPYFLEHGGVIRQEGKDYLVTWPTGETVRIDMRGGNQGFMNIAVSIFPCSDNFDGLLGNANSNRIDDFNTSASNLNFGNYGDGMSDAMHREYLNFIARDFSNRYRITQQESLFDYGFGQSTFTFTNSSFPQVHRTTADLPANQRDRSRRECERMGFTGMDLDACVFDNGFLRIPPTPAPVFPPRTPNNPVLPPVVNPTPNVNPGGRKPQRPMVQEPKEPGTRQPIAQPIGTRPTEPTLERKPNDIQNEPAPEPAPEPARPVRKPVAPREEPREPQPVRTPQPSEPRPSRPAPTPAPAPRPSVPAPRPVPTPAPAPTRTAPPPAPSKPAPAPAPAPKVTPQRKVG
;
A
#
# COMPACT_ATOMS: atom_id res chain seq x y z
N MET A 1 -58.30 -44.04 5.94
CA MET A 1 -57.22 -43.94 6.97
C MET A 1 -55.91 -44.30 6.30
N LYS A 2 -55.03 -43.31 6.04
CA LYS A 2 -53.71 -43.09 6.70
C LYS A 2 -52.63 -44.10 6.20
N LEU A 3 -51.39 -43.77 5.84
CA LEU A 3 -50.62 -42.52 5.76
C LEU A 3 -49.19 -42.86 5.21
N HIS A 4 -48.65 -42.05 4.29
CA HIS A 4 -47.21 -41.72 3.97
C HIS A 4 -46.24 -42.84 3.52
N LYS A 5 -45.59 -42.83 2.32
CA LYS A 5 -44.68 -41.88 1.62
C LYS A 5 -43.42 -41.47 2.39
N TYR A 6 -42.24 -41.98 1.97
CA TYR A 6 -40.98 -41.23 1.93
C TYR A 6 -40.16 -41.64 0.70
N LEU A 7 -40.08 -40.71 -0.25
CA LEU A 7 -39.18 -40.71 -1.40
C LEU A 7 -38.00 -39.81 -1.00
N LEU A 8 -36.77 -40.33 -1.01
CA LEU A 8 -35.57 -39.53 -0.82
C LEU A 8 -35.39 -38.60 -2.04
N THR A 9 -35.53 -37.30 -1.84
CA THR A 9 -35.05 -36.27 -2.78
C THR A 9 -33.75 -35.69 -2.23
N THR A 10 -32.64 -35.94 -2.92
CA THR A 10 -31.38 -35.21 -2.76
C THR A 10 -31.55 -33.80 -3.32
N ILE A 11 -31.59 -32.81 -2.44
CA ILE A 11 -31.51 -31.39 -2.81
C ILE A 11 -30.02 -31.00 -2.78
N SER A 12 -29.41 -30.84 -3.95
CA SER A 12 -28.17 -30.06 -4.06
C SER A 12 -28.50 -28.61 -3.77
N ALA A 13 -28.03 -28.11 -2.63
CA ALA A 13 -28.09 -26.70 -2.31
C ALA A 13 -27.09 -25.94 -3.19
N ILE A 14 -27.58 -25.35 -4.28
CA ILE A 14 -26.90 -24.23 -4.93
C ILE A 14 -27.10 -23.05 -3.99
N ALA A 15 -26.06 -22.69 -3.23
CA ALA A 15 -26.03 -21.46 -2.46
C ALA A 15 -25.96 -20.28 -3.44
N CYS A 16 -27.12 -19.83 -3.93
CA CYS A 16 -27.25 -18.50 -4.50
C CYS A 16 -27.10 -17.52 -3.34
N SER A 17 -25.95 -16.88 -3.24
CA SER A 17 -25.71 -15.73 -2.38
C SER A 17 -26.67 -14.61 -2.80
N VAL A 18 -27.86 -14.54 -2.22
CA VAL A 18 -28.78 -13.42 -2.43
C VAL A 18 -28.18 -12.22 -1.72
N VAL A 19 -27.54 -11.32 -2.46
CA VAL A 19 -27.17 -10.00 -1.92
C VAL A 19 -28.48 -9.29 -1.57
N THR A 20 -28.74 -9.13 -0.29
CA THR A 20 -29.93 -8.42 0.19
C THR A 20 -29.69 -6.92 0.05
N TYR A 21 -30.20 -6.32 -1.04
CA TYR A 21 -30.22 -4.87 -1.26
C TYR A 21 -31.13 -4.11 -0.27
N ALA A 22 -31.46 -4.68 0.89
CA ALA A 22 -32.41 -4.14 1.85
C ALA A 22 -32.00 -2.76 2.42
N GLN A 23 -30.77 -2.31 2.17
CA GLN A 23 -30.26 -0.99 2.57
C GLN A 23 -30.08 0.00 1.39
N MET A 24 -30.37 -0.40 0.15
CA MET A 24 -30.29 0.52 -1.00
C MET A 24 -31.53 1.38 -1.14
N ASP A 25 -31.32 2.64 -1.50
CA ASP A 25 -32.37 3.57 -1.90
C ASP A 25 -33.20 2.97 -3.05
N SER A 26 -34.49 2.75 -2.82
CA SER A 26 -35.37 2.05 -3.77
C SER A 26 -35.48 2.76 -5.12
N LEU A 27 -35.41 4.10 -5.11
CA LEU A 27 -35.39 4.92 -6.31
C LEU A 27 -34.11 4.70 -7.13
N PHE A 28 -32.93 4.66 -6.49
CA PHE A 28 -31.68 4.32 -7.16
C PHE A 28 -31.76 2.96 -7.85
N VAL A 29 -32.24 1.92 -7.15
CA VAL A 29 -32.37 0.56 -7.71
C VAL A 29 -33.27 0.57 -8.94
N GLN A 30 -34.43 1.23 -8.87
CA GLN A 30 -35.36 1.34 -10.00
C GLN A 30 -34.73 2.06 -11.20
N GLN A 31 -34.02 3.16 -10.96
CA GLN A 31 -33.36 3.95 -12.01
C GLN A 31 -32.11 3.28 -12.60
N PHE A 32 -31.52 2.32 -11.89
CA PHE A 32 -30.36 1.55 -12.35
C PHE A 32 -30.75 0.40 -13.30
N GLU A 33 -32.02 -0.05 -13.29
CA GLU A 33 -32.48 -1.19 -14.08
C GLU A 33 -32.22 -1.09 -15.61
N PRO A 34 -32.34 0.09 -16.25
CA PRO A 34 -31.95 0.24 -17.66
C PRO A 34 -30.46 -0.04 -17.91
N LEU A 35 -29.58 0.34 -16.98
CA LEU A 35 -28.14 0.06 -17.07
C LEU A 35 -27.87 -1.43 -16.90
N LYS A 36 -28.54 -2.08 -15.93
CA LYS A 36 -28.47 -3.52 -15.74
C LYS A 36 -28.88 -4.26 -17.01
N THR A 37 -29.98 -3.86 -17.65
CA THR A 37 -30.45 -4.45 -18.91
C THR A 37 -29.42 -4.33 -20.02
N GLN A 38 -28.76 -3.17 -20.17
CA GLN A 38 -27.69 -2.98 -21.16
C GLN A 38 -26.49 -3.89 -20.90
N LEU A 39 -26.04 -4.01 -19.64
CA LEU A 39 -24.92 -4.85 -19.26
C LEU A 39 -25.22 -6.33 -19.50
N VAL A 40 -26.37 -6.81 -19.04
CA VAL A 40 -26.82 -8.21 -19.25
C VAL A 40 -27.02 -8.52 -20.74
N GLY A 41 -27.48 -7.54 -21.52
CA GLY A 41 -27.62 -7.66 -22.97
C GLY A 41 -26.29 -7.80 -23.70
N TRP A 42 -25.20 -7.24 -23.16
CA TRP A 42 -23.85 -7.42 -23.71
C TRP A 42 -23.30 -8.82 -23.43
N ASP A 43 -23.37 -9.27 -22.18
CA ASP A 43 -22.99 -10.62 -21.79
C ASP A 43 -23.86 -11.05 -20.61
N LYS A 44 -24.59 -12.16 -20.75
CA LYS A 44 -25.54 -12.60 -19.74
C LYS A 44 -24.86 -12.88 -18.39
N THR A 45 -23.67 -13.46 -18.38
CA THR A 45 -22.99 -13.85 -17.13
C THR A 45 -22.14 -12.69 -16.61
N ARG A 46 -21.26 -12.14 -17.44
CA ARG A 46 -20.34 -11.06 -17.05
C ARG A 46 -21.08 -9.75 -16.81
N GLY A 47 -22.09 -9.45 -17.61
CA GLY A 47 -22.93 -8.28 -17.48
C GLY A 47 -23.81 -8.30 -16.23
N THR A 48 -24.38 -9.46 -15.88
CA THR A 48 -25.10 -9.62 -14.59
C THR A 48 -24.16 -9.36 -13.42
N TRP A 49 -23.00 -10.02 -13.41
CA TRP A 49 -22.01 -9.86 -12.35
C TRP A 49 -21.51 -8.42 -12.23
N LEU A 50 -21.23 -7.73 -13.34
CA LEU A 50 -20.78 -6.34 -13.34
C LEU A 50 -21.87 -5.40 -12.83
N ALA A 51 -23.11 -5.57 -13.26
CA ALA A 51 -24.24 -4.75 -12.81
C ALA A 51 -24.46 -4.87 -11.29
N GLU A 52 -24.45 -6.10 -10.77
CA GLU A 52 -24.62 -6.38 -9.35
C GLU A 52 -23.41 -5.90 -8.52
N SER A 53 -22.20 -6.03 -9.06
CA SER A 53 -20.97 -5.49 -8.44
C SER A 53 -21.02 -3.97 -8.35
N MET A 54 -21.47 -3.28 -9.41
CA MET A 54 -21.65 -1.83 -9.42
C MET A 54 -22.61 -1.36 -8.31
N GLN A 55 -23.72 -2.08 -8.11
CA GLN A 55 -24.66 -1.77 -7.03
C GLN A 55 -24.08 -2.06 -5.64
N ALA A 56 -23.39 -3.20 -5.47
CA ALA A 56 -22.75 -3.58 -4.22
C ALA A 56 -21.67 -2.56 -3.79
N MET A 57 -20.83 -2.12 -4.73
CA MET A 57 -19.81 -1.09 -4.50
C MET A 57 -20.41 0.24 -4.02
N VAL A 58 -21.55 0.67 -4.58
CA VAL A 58 -22.24 1.89 -4.14
C VAL A 58 -22.64 1.83 -2.67
N SER A 59 -22.97 0.65 -2.16
CA SER A 59 -23.37 0.41 -0.78
C SER A 59 -22.29 -0.20 0.11
N ASN A 60 -21.05 -0.26 -0.38
CA ASN A 60 -19.93 -0.91 0.31
C ASN A 60 -20.27 -2.31 0.85
N GLN A 61 -20.94 -3.10 -0.01
CA GLN A 61 -21.29 -4.50 0.26
C GLN A 61 -20.36 -5.43 -0.51
N PRO A 62 -20.22 -6.69 -0.07
CA PRO A 62 -19.55 -7.72 -0.85
C PRO A 62 -20.15 -7.85 -2.26
N ILE A 63 -19.29 -7.96 -3.27
CA ILE A 63 -19.68 -8.19 -4.65
C ILE A 63 -20.08 -9.67 -4.85
N PRO A 64 -20.90 -10.00 -5.87
CA PRO A 64 -21.28 -11.38 -6.15
C PRO A 64 -20.10 -12.26 -6.56
N ASP A 65 -20.28 -13.56 -6.34
CA ASP A 65 -19.32 -14.58 -6.78
C ASP A 65 -19.17 -14.61 -8.31
N ARG A 66 -17.96 -14.92 -8.77
CA ARG A 66 -17.61 -14.94 -10.19
C ARG A 66 -17.89 -16.32 -10.78
N TYR A 67 -18.56 -16.36 -11.92
CA TYR A 67 -18.86 -17.59 -12.67
C TYR A 67 -18.28 -17.57 -14.09
N PHE A 68 -17.14 -16.91 -14.25
CA PHE A 68 -16.41 -16.75 -15.52
C PHE A 68 -14.89 -16.80 -15.24
N PRO A 69 -14.06 -17.21 -16.22
CA PRO A 69 -12.65 -17.51 -15.99
C PRO A 69 -11.76 -16.28 -15.81
N GLU A 70 -12.19 -15.11 -16.29
CA GLU A 70 -11.40 -13.89 -16.17
C GLU A 70 -11.26 -13.45 -14.71
N ASP A 71 -10.11 -12.89 -14.40
CA ASP A 71 -9.77 -12.39 -13.08
C ASP A 71 -9.93 -10.86 -12.95
N PHE A 72 -10.71 -10.26 -13.86
CA PHE A 72 -10.87 -8.81 -13.97
C PHE A 72 -11.54 -8.20 -12.74
N THR A 73 -11.01 -7.09 -12.21
CA THR A 73 -11.78 -6.24 -11.29
C THR A 73 -13.05 -5.70 -11.97
N PRO A 74 -14.06 -5.20 -11.22
CA PRO A 74 -15.20 -4.51 -11.81
C PRO A 74 -14.78 -3.42 -12.82
N LYS A 75 -13.73 -2.65 -12.52
CA LYS A 75 -13.20 -1.64 -13.44
C LYS A 75 -12.67 -2.24 -14.73
N GLU A 76 -11.88 -3.31 -14.65
CA GLU A 76 -11.34 -3.99 -15.81
C GLU A 76 -12.45 -4.62 -16.64
N MET A 77 -13.47 -5.22 -16.00
CA MET A 77 -14.65 -5.74 -16.70
C MET A 77 -15.46 -4.63 -17.39
N PHE A 78 -15.56 -3.44 -16.78
CA PHE A 78 -16.17 -2.30 -17.43
C PHE A 78 -15.36 -1.81 -18.63
N ALA A 79 -14.02 -1.85 -18.55
CA ALA A 79 -13.13 -1.39 -19.61
C ALA A 79 -13.15 -2.27 -20.87
N VAL A 80 -13.55 -3.53 -20.75
CA VAL A 80 -13.69 -4.46 -21.90
C VAL A 80 -15.04 -4.36 -22.63
N LEU A 81 -16.02 -3.61 -22.07
CA LEU A 81 -17.27 -3.33 -22.76
C LEU A 81 -17.01 -2.59 -24.09
N PRO A 82 -17.85 -2.75 -25.12
CA PRO A 82 -17.78 -1.92 -26.32
C PRO A 82 -17.82 -0.44 -25.97
N GLN A 83 -17.01 0.39 -26.64
CA GLN A 83 -16.88 1.82 -26.32
C GLN A 83 -18.23 2.56 -26.34
N ALA A 84 -19.11 2.21 -27.28
CA ALA A 84 -20.46 2.76 -27.36
C ALA A 84 -21.28 2.44 -26.10
N THR A 85 -21.21 1.20 -25.60
CA THR A 85 -21.85 0.77 -24.35
C THR A 85 -21.30 1.53 -23.15
N GLN A 86 -19.97 1.66 -23.05
CA GLN A 86 -19.34 2.45 -21.98
C GLN A 86 -19.82 3.90 -21.98
N ASN A 87 -19.88 4.54 -23.16
CA ASN A 87 -20.31 5.92 -23.31
C ASN A 87 -21.78 6.10 -22.92
N ASN A 88 -22.65 5.19 -23.36
CA ASN A 88 -24.07 5.21 -23.00
C ASN A 88 -24.27 5.09 -21.49
N ILE A 89 -23.57 4.15 -20.84
CA ILE A 89 -23.65 3.96 -19.39
C ILE A 89 -23.18 5.22 -18.65
N LYS A 90 -22.04 5.80 -19.05
CA LYS A 90 -21.51 7.05 -18.46
C LYS A 90 -22.51 8.21 -18.61
N SER A 91 -23.09 8.38 -19.80
CA SER A 91 -24.09 9.42 -20.06
C SER A 91 -25.35 9.24 -19.19
N SER A 92 -25.86 8.02 -19.07
CA SER A 92 -27.00 7.71 -18.20
C SER A 92 -26.72 7.97 -16.72
N ILE A 93 -25.52 7.63 -16.24
CA ILE A 93 -25.08 7.93 -14.86
C ILE A 93 -25.08 9.45 -14.62
N GLU A 94 -24.47 10.24 -15.52
CA GLU A 94 -24.42 11.69 -15.36
C GLU A 94 -25.81 12.34 -15.48
N SER A 95 -26.68 11.83 -16.34
CA SER A 95 -28.08 12.29 -16.42
C SER A 95 -28.83 12.05 -15.12
N ASN A 96 -28.75 10.83 -14.55
CA ASN A 96 -29.43 10.50 -13.29
C ASN A 96 -28.84 11.26 -12.10
N LYS A 97 -27.53 11.46 -12.07
CA LYS A 97 -26.84 12.29 -11.07
C LYS A 97 -27.36 13.74 -11.08
N ARG A 98 -27.66 14.31 -12.25
CA ARG A 98 -28.19 15.68 -12.37
C ARG A 98 -29.68 15.79 -12.05
N SER A 99 -30.45 14.72 -12.25
CA SER A 99 -31.90 14.71 -12.05
C SER A 99 -32.35 14.24 -10.66
N THR A 100 -31.43 13.77 -9.82
CA THR A 100 -31.72 13.27 -8.47
C THR A 100 -31.11 14.16 -7.39
N THR A 101 -31.58 13.99 -6.16
CA THR A 101 -31.06 14.69 -4.98
C THR A 101 -30.85 13.73 -3.81
N GLY A 102 -30.28 14.20 -2.70
CA GLY A 102 -30.19 13.43 -1.45
C GLY A 102 -29.39 12.13 -1.57
N ALA A 103 -29.92 11.04 -1.02
CA ALA A 103 -29.25 9.74 -0.98
C ALA A 103 -29.06 9.13 -2.37
N THR A 104 -30.09 9.21 -3.22
CA THR A 104 -30.05 8.73 -4.61
C THR A 104 -28.93 9.41 -5.39
N GLN A 105 -28.79 10.73 -5.26
CA GLN A 105 -27.71 11.47 -5.94
C GLN A 105 -26.32 11.08 -5.44
N ARG A 106 -26.15 10.82 -4.14
CA ARG A 106 -24.88 10.31 -3.60
C ARG A 106 -24.51 8.94 -4.18
N ASN A 107 -25.49 8.07 -4.38
CA ASN A 107 -25.28 6.77 -5.01
C ASN A 107 -24.83 6.93 -6.48
N TRP A 108 -25.48 7.82 -7.23
CA TRP A 108 -25.04 8.15 -8.59
C TRP A 108 -23.65 8.81 -8.64
N ASN A 109 -23.31 9.65 -7.67
CA ASN A 109 -21.96 10.23 -7.55
C ASN A 109 -20.88 9.15 -7.37
N ARG A 110 -21.11 8.16 -6.50
CA ARG A 110 -20.18 7.03 -6.30
C ARG A 110 -19.97 6.23 -7.59
N LEU A 111 -21.06 5.98 -8.32
CA LEU A 111 -20.98 5.25 -9.59
C LEU A 111 -20.33 6.06 -10.73
N SER A 112 -20.55 7.38 -10.73
CA SER A 112 -19.87 8.33 -11.62
C SER A 112 -18.36 8.26 -11.43
N GLN A 113 -17.87 8.27 -10.19
CA GLN A 113 -16.43 8.13 -9.89
C GLN A 113 -15.84 6.85 -10.48
N PHE A 114 -16.52 5.71 -10.29
CA PHE A 114 -16.11 4.41 -10.84
C PHE A 114 -15.98 4.42 -12.39
N THR A 115 -16.94 5.03 -13.09
CA THR A 115 -16.96 5.01 -14.57
C THR A 115 -16.09 6.08 -15.23
N THR A 116 -15.77 7.18 -14.52
CA THR A 116 -15.02 8.34 -15.05
C THR A 116 -13.54 8.05 -15.33
N VAL A 117 -12.95 7.05 -14.67
CA VAL A 117 -11.53 6.68 -14.82
C VAL A 117 -11.12 6.33 -16.27
N ALA A 118 -12.06 6.00 -17.16
CA ALA A 118 -11.77 5.59 -18.54
C ALA A 118 -11.18 6.69 -19.47
N GLY A 119 -11.06 7.94 -19.01
CA GLY A 119 -10.34 9.03 -19.70
C GLY A 119 -9.27 9.70 -18.83
N CYS A 120 -8.89 9.03 -17.74
CA CYS A 120 -8.03 9.59 -16.70
C CYS A 120 -6.67 8.89 -16.74
N PRO A 121 -5.61 9.57 -17.17
CA PRO A 121 -4.27 9.01 -17.10
C PRO A 121 -3.91 8.73 -15.63
N PRO A 122 -3.42 7.53 -15.30
CA PRO A 122 -2.93 7.30 -13.95
C PRO A 122 -1.64 8.08 -13.71
N VAL A 123 -1.43 8.46 -12.45
CA VAL A 123 -0.13 8.95 -11.97
C VAL A 123 0.47 7.93 -11.01
N ILE A 124 1.80 7.87 -10.97
CA ILE A 124 2.53 6.88 -10.19
C ILE A 124 3.38 7.57 -9.14
N GLY A 125 3.20 7.18 -7.89
CA GLY A 125 4.09 7.48 -6.78
C GLY A 125 4.77 6.20 -6.30
N ARG A 126 5.95 6.30 -5.70
CA ARG A 126 6.68 5.11 -5.23
C ARG A 126 7.55 5.37 -4.01
N SER A 127 7.73 4.33 -3.21
CA SER A 127 8.79 4.17 -2.21
C SER A 127 9.73 3.04 -2.68
N TYR A 128 11.03 3.29 -2.73
CA TYR A 128 12.00 2.38 -3.31
C TYR A 128 13.38 2.52 -2.67
N GLY A 129 14.21 1.48 -2.75
CA GLY A 129 15.53 1.51 -2.12
C GLY A 129 15.39 1.57 -0.60
N ASP A 130 16.10 2.48 0.04
CA ASP A 130 16.09 2.66 1.50
C ASP A 130 15.58 4.03 1.97
N PRO A 131 14.34 4.02 2.51
CA PRO A 131 13.29 4.23 1.55
C PRO A 131 13.35 5.67 0.95
N HIS A 132 13.64 5.74 -0.34
CA HIS A 132 13.48 6.93 -1.16
C HIS A 132 12.06 7.00 -1.70
N PHE A 133 11.50 8.21 -1.78
CA PHE A 133 10.13 8.46 -2.20
C PHE A 133 10.12 9.32 -3.45
N LYS A 134 9.16 9.03 -4.34
CA LYS A 134 8.76 9.87 -5.46
C LYS A 134 7.25 10.11 -5.35
N SER A 135 6.84 11.34 -5.09
CA SER A 135 5.44 11.73 -5.00
C SER A 135 4.74 11.59 -6.35
N PHE A 136 3.40 11.66 -6.34
CA PHE A 136 2.59 11.64 -7.56
C PHE A 136 2.90 12.81 -8.50
N ASP A 137 3.31 13.96 -7.95
CA ASP A 137 3.66 15.17 -8.72
C ASP A 137 5.17 15.31 -8.99
N GLY A 138 5.95 14.28 -8.60
CA GLY A 138 7.36 14.12 -8.96
C GLY A 138 8.37 14.72 -7.97
N ALA A 139 7.94 15.09 -6.76
CA ALA A 139 8.88 15.41 -5.68
C ALA A 139 9.67 14.15 -5.27
N ASN A 140 11.00 14.25 -5.20
CA ASN A 140 11.88 13.15 -4.82
C ASN A 140 12.55 13.48 -3.48
N TYR A 141 12.55 12.54 -2.55
CA TYR A 141 13.17 12.76 -1.23
C TYR A 141 13.49 11.44 -0.52
N SER A 142 14.46 11.47 0.40
CA SER A 142 14.75 10.34 1.29
C SER A 142 13.91 10.43 2.56
N PHE A 143 13.35 9.31 3.00
CA PHE A 143 12.49 9.27 4.18
C PHE A 143 13.03 8.25 5.21
N GLN A 144 14.24 8.51 5.70
CA GLN A 144 14.97 7.63 6.63
C GLN A 144 14.37 7.67 8.03
N THR A 145 13.16 7.14 8.21
CA THR A 145 12.46 7.14 9.51
C THR A 145 12.09 5.74 9.95
N VAL A 146 11.69 5.58 11.21
CA VAL A 146 11.17 4.32 11.76
C VAL A 146 9.79 4.56 12.36
N GLY A 147 8.84 3.72 11.95
CA GLY A 147 7.44 3.93 12.28
C GLY A 147 6.49 3.33 11.27
N GLU A 148 5.23 3.68 11.44
CA GLU A 148 4.15 3.33 10.52
C GLU A 148 3.47 4.61 10.05
N TYR A 149 3.21 4.70 8.75
CA TYR A 149 2.80 5.95 8.12
C TYR A 149 1.75 5.70 7.03
N THR A 150 0.89 6.69 6.82
CA THR A 150 0.00 6.73 5.64
C THR A 150 0.83 7.07 4.41
N LEU A 151 0.99 6.09 3.51
CA LEU A 151 1.65 6.30 2.22
C LEU A 151 0.75 7.11 1.28
N VAL A 152 -0.52 6.71 1.19
CA VAL A 152 -1.57 7.41 0.44
C VAL A 152 -2.94 7.01 0.97
N LYS A 153 -3.85 7.98 1.07
CA LYS A 153 -5.24 7.78 1.43
C LYS A 153 -6.14 8.64 0.54
N SER A 154 -7.23 8.05 0.09
CA SER A 154 -8.28 8.72 -0.69
C SER A 154 -9.27 9.45 0.22
N ALA A 155 -9.81 10.58 -0.23
CA ALA A 155 -10.79 11.35 0.53
C ALA A 155 -12.13 10.62 0.69
N SER A 156 -12.53 9.80 -0.29
CA SER A 156 -13.73 8.96 -0.15
C SER A 156 -13.54 7.74 0.77
N GLY A 157 -12.30 7.40 1.12
CA GLY A 157 -11.96 6.30 2.03
C GLY A 157 -11.91 4.90 1.38
N HIS A 158 -12.11 4.78 0.07
CA HIS A 158 -12.04 3.48 -0.64
C HIS A 158 -10.61 2.92 -0.75
N MET A 159 -9.61 3.81 -0.66
CA MET A 159 -8.20 3.49 -0.70
C MET A 159 -7.48 4.09 0.50
N ASN A 160 -6.73 3.25 1.21
CA ASN A 160 -5.77 3.64 2.24
C ASN A 160 -4.60 2.65 2.17
N VAL A 161 -3.39 3.14 1.99
CA VAL A 161 -2.15 2.36 1.97
C VAL A 161 -1.22 2.92 3.03
N GLN A 162 -0.73 2.04 3.90
CA GLN A 162 0.17 2.34 5.00
C GLN A 162 1.45 1.55 4.85
N VAL A 163 2.57 2.14 5.24
CA VAL A 163 3.90 1.53 5.20
C VAL A 163 4.52 1.50 6.58
N ARG A 164 5.24 0.43 6.87
CA ARG A 164 6.07 0.27 8.07
C ARG A 164 7.53 0.31 7.67
N GLN A 165 8.28 1.16 8.35
CA GLN A 165 9.72 1.31 8.18
C GLN A 165 10.43 0.84 9.44
N LYS A 166 11.48 0.05 9.25
CA LYS A 166 12.30 -0.51 10.31
C LYS A 166 13.76 -0.09 10.11
N ALA A 167 14.47 0.09 11.20
CA ALA A 167 15.88 0.43 11.20
C ALA A 167 16.73 -0.69 10.59
N GLU A 168 17.64 -0.30 9.72
CA GLU A 168 18.82 -1.05 9.26
C GLU A 168 20.05 -0.30 9.77
N GLY A 169 20.50 -0.64 10.98
CA GLY A 169 21.52 0.12 11.71
C GLY A 169 20.94 1.35 12.44
N SER A 170 21.73 2.43 12.59
CA SER A 170 21.33 3.62 13.38
C SER A 170 20.77 4.77 12.56
N ASP A 171 21.03 4.77 11.25
CA ASP A 171 20.87 5.95 10.40
C ASP A 171 20.03 5.69 9.14
N ILE A 172 19.77 4.43 8.80
CA ILE A 172 19.10 4.00 7.58
C ILE A 172 17.91 3.10 7.92
N SER A 173 16.79 3.26 7.21
CA SER A 173 15.62 2.40 7.37
C SER A 173 15.21 1.73 6.06
N LEU A 174 14.41 0.68 6.18
CA LEU A 174 13.87 -0.09 5.06
C LEU A 174 12.37 -0.30 5.27
N ASN A 175 11.60 -0.35 4.19
CA ASN A 175 10.20 -0.77 4.26
C ASN A 175 10.16 -2.28 4.58
N ASN A 176 9.59 -2.65 5.72
CA ASN A 176 9.45 -4.05 6.12
C ASN A 176 8.01 -4.57 6.04
N ALA A 177 7.01 -3.67 5.99
CA ALA A 177 5.62 -4.05 5.78
C ALA A 177 4.83 -2.99 5.01
N VAL A 178 3.78 -3.44 4.33
CA VAL A 178 2.73 -2.59 3.76
C VAL A 178 1.37 -3.17 4.10
N ALA A 179 0.46 -2.33 4.59
CA ALA A 179 -0.92 -2.69 4.84
C ALA A 179 -1.85 -1.75 4.06
N MET A 180 -3.00 -2.25 3.65
CA MET A 180 -3.93 -1.50 2.81
C MET A 180 -5.37 -1.90 3.04
N SER A 181 -6.26 -0.92 2.90
CA SER A 181 -7.71 -1.12 2.81
C SER A 181 -8.10 -1.04 1.34
N VAL A 182 -8.52 -2.17 0.78
CA VAL A 182 -8.93 -2.32 -0.61
C VAL A 182 -10.44 -2.28 -0.67
N ALA A 183 -11.02 -1.08 -0.81
CA ALA A 183 -12.47 -0.86 -0.74
C ALA A 183 -13.14 -1.49 0.51
N GLY A 184 -12.41 -1.51 1.64
CA GLY A 184 -12.87 -2.07 2.91
C GLY A 184 -12.27 -3.43 3.28
N ASP A 185 -11.67 -4.17 2.34
CA ASP A 185 -10.93 -5.40 2.66
C ASP A 185 -9.55 -5.06 3.24
N ARG A 186 -9.13 -5.69 4.34
CA ARG A 186 -7.82 -5.43 4.95
C ARG A 186 -6.78 -6.42 4.45
N ILE A 187 -5.70 -5.91 3.85
CA ILE A 187 -4.61 -6.70 3.30
C ILE A 187 -3.31 -6.21 3.91
N ALA A 188 -2.42 -7.12 4.29
CA ALA A 188 -1.09 -6.76 4.76
C ALA A 188 -0.01 -7.69 4.20
N PHE A 189 1.17 -7.15 3.96
CA PHE A 189 2.36 -7.86 3.53
C PHE A 189 3.51 -7.56 4.47
N TYR A 190 4.21 -8.62 4.87
CA TYR A 190 5.32 -8.55 5.82
C TYR A 190 6.53 -9.30 5.27
N THR A 191 7.67 -8.62 5.11
CA THR A 191 8.93 -9.30 4.78
C THR A 191 9.43 -10.10 5.99
N GLU A 192 9.29 -9.53 7.18
CA GLU A 192 9.69 -10.07 8.48
C GLU A 192 8.70 -9.67 9.58
N ASP A 193 9.00 -9.98 10.85
CA ASP A 193 8.15 -9.63 12.01
C ASP A 193 6.68 -10.02 11.83
N LYS A 194 6.45 -11.20 11.25
CA LYS A 194 5.11 -11.67 10.94
C LYS A 194 4.33 -11.87 12.24
N PRO A 195 3.15 -11.25 12.37
CA PRO A 195 2.41 -11.14 13.65
C PRO A 195 1.95 -12.50 14.20
N ASP A 196 1.80 -13.49 13.31
CA ASP A 196 1.34 -14.86 13.56
C ASP A 196 2.49 -15.88 13.59
N GLY A 197 3.75 -15.46 13.40
CA GLY A 197 4.90 -16.34 13.27
C GLY A 197 4.91 -17.23 12.02
N ASN A 198 3.96 -17.06 11.09
CA ASN A 198 3.81 -17.92 9.93
C ASN A 198 4.64 -17.43 8.73
N SER A 199 5.84 -17.98 8.55
CA SER A 199 6.75 -17.58 7.47
C SER A 199 6.47 -18.20 6.08
N SER A 200 5.39 -18.97 5.90
CA SER A 200 5.10 -19.64 4.61
C SER A 200 4.67 -18.70 3.48
N THR A 201 4.15 -17.53 3.83
CA THR A 201 3.69 -16.49 2.88
C THR A 201 3.88 -15.12 3.52
N PRO A 202 4.17 -14.05 2.76
CA PRO A 202 4.18 -12.69 3.29
C PRO A 202 2.79 -12.06 3.42
N LEU A 203 1.79 -12.60 2.72
CA LEU A 203 0.44 -12.02 2.59
C LEU A 203 -0.48 -12.41 3.75
N ARG A 204 -1.23 -11.45 4.27
CA ARG A 204 -2.41 -11.62 5.12
C ARG A 204 -3.62 -10.94 4.53
N VAL A 205 -4.78 -11.57 4.64
CA VAL A 205 -6.09 -10.98 4.36
C VAL A 205 -6.92 -11.10 5.63
N ASP A 206 -7.34 -9.96 6.18
CA ASP A 206 -8.02 -9.86 7.49
C ASP A 206 -7.27 -10.56 8.64
N GLY A 207 -5.94 -10.53 8.60
CA GLY A 207 -5.06 -11.16 9.59
C GLY A 207 -4.74 -12.64 9.33
N GLU A 208 -5.42 -13.28 8.39
CA GLU A 208 -5.19 -14.69 8.04
C GLU A 208 -4.14 -14.83 6.94
N ALA A 209 -3.18 -15.73 7.13
CA ALA A 209 -2.13 -16.00 6.14
C ALA A 209 -2.71 -16.65 4.87
N VAL A 210 -2.46 -16.04 3.71
CA VAL A 210 -2.99 -16.51 2.42
C VAL A 210 -1.85 -16.90 1.47
N TYR A 211 -1.97 -18.08 0.85
CA TYR A 211 -1.06 -18.58 -0.17
C TYR A 211 -1.75 -18.60 -1.53
N LEU A 212 -1.15 -17.95 -2.54
CA LEU A 212 -1.80 -17.70 -3.82
C LEU A 212 -1.61 -18.82 -4.85
N GLU A 213 -0.59 -19.67 -4.72
CA GLU A 213 -0.31 -20.74 -5.71
C GLU A 213 -0.24 -20.23 -7.17
N ASN A 214 0.25 -19.01 -7.38
CA ASN A 214 0.24 -18.31 -8.69
C ASN A 214 -1.17 -18.14 -9.31
N ARG A 215 -2.22 -18.16 -8.49
CA ARG A 215 -3.60 -17.83 -8.87
C ARG A 215 -4.01 -16.47 -8.31
N PRO A 216 -4.95 -15.77 -8.98
CA PRO A 216 -5.53 -14.56 -8.41
C PRO A 216 -6.29 -14.88 -7.12
N TYR A 217 -6.36 -13.90 -6.24
CA TYR A 217 -7.24 -13.90 -5.07
C TYR A 217 -8.22 -12.75 -5.16
N PHE A 218 -9.50 -13.10 -5.13
CA PHE A 218 -10.63 -12.19 -5.20
C PHE A 218 -11.01 -11.73 -3.80
N LEU A 219 -10.98 -10.43 -3.59
CA LEU A 219 -11.41 -9.78 -2.35
C LEU A 219 -12.91 -9.54 -2.38
N GLU A 220 -13.54 -9.48 -1.20
CA GLU A 220 -15.01 -9.43 -1.08
C GLU A 220 -15.60 -8.17 -1.72
N HIS A 221 -14.90 -7.04 -1.66
CA HIS A 221 -15.34 -5.78 -2.25
C HIS A 221 -14.80 -5.54 -3.67
N GLY A 222 -14.32 -6.61 -4.33
CA GLY A 222 -14.04 -6.63 -5.77
C GLY A 222 -12.60 -6.29 -6.17
N GLY A 223 -11.71 -6.09 -5.20
CA GLY A 223 -10.28 -6.04 -5.44
C GLY A 223 -9.70 -7.41 -5.83
N VAL A 224 -8.53 -7.41 -6.44
CA VAL A 224 -7.83 -8.63 -6.86
C VAL A 224 -6.35 -8.56 -6.50
N ILE A 225 -5.85 -9.60 -5.85
CA ILE A 225 -4.43 -9.79 -5.55
C ILE A 225 -3.85 -10.81 -6.53
N ARG A 226 -2.69 -10.52 -7.10
CA ARG A 226 -1.90 -11.45 -7.91
C ARG A 226 -0.47 -11.54 -7.42
N GLN A 227 0.14 -12.67 -7.70
CA GLN A 227 1.57 -12.90 -7.52
C GLN A 227 2.25 -12.96 -8.89
N GLU A 228 3.30 -12.16 -9.06
CA GLU A 228 4.16 -12.13 -10.24
C GLU A 228 5.58 -12.54 -9.81
N GLY A 229 5.86 -13.85 -9.85
CA GLY A 229 7.09 -14.39 -9.27
C GLY A 229 7.10 -14.21 -7.75
N LYS A 230 7.95 -13.31 -7.24
CA LYS A 230 8.02 -12.94 -5.82
C LYS A 230 7.28 -11.63 -5.50
N ASP A 231 6.90 -10.88 -6.53
CA ASP A 231 6.25 -9.59 -6.38
C ASP A 231 4.74 -9.78 -6.33
N TYR A 232 4.03 -8.77 -5.82
CA TYR A 232 2.58 -8.79 -5.72
C TYR A 232 1.97 -7.57 -6.38
N LEU A 233 0.80 -7.78 -6.99
CA LEU A 233 -0.02 -6.71 -7.55
C LEU A 233 -1.39 -6.76 -6.86
N VAL A 234 -1.79 -5.65 -6.24
CA VAL A 234 -3.10 -5.48 -5.64
C VAL A 234 -3.85 -4.42 -6.44
N THR A 235 -4.95 -4.81 -7.07
CA THR A 235 -5.77 -3.92 -7.91
C THR A 235 -7.12 -3.70 -7.24
N TRP A 236 -7.49 -2.44 -7.03
CA TRP A 236 -8.76 -2.01 -6.46
C TRP A 236 -9.91 -2.28 -7.45
N PRO A 237 -11.16 -2.41 -6.96
CA PRO A 237 -12.33 -2.54 -7.83
C PRO A 237 -12.50 -1.35 -8.79
N THR A 238 -11.98 -0.19 -8.42
CA THR A 238 -11.99 1.09 -9.16
C THR A 238 -10.78 1.27 -10.10
N GLY A 239 -9.76 0.41 -9.99
CA GLY A 239 -8.62 0.31 -10.91
C GLY A 239 -7.28 0.80 -10.36
N GLU A 240 -7.26 1.51 -9.23
CA GLU A 240 -6.03 1.88 -8.53
C GLU A 240 -5.22 0.61 -8.25
N THR A 241 -3.90 0.71 -8.33
CA THR A 241 -3.05 -0.48 -8.24
C THR A 241 -1.82 -0.23 -7.39
N VAL A 242 -1.51 -1.16 -6.48
CA VAL A 242 -0.27 -1.20 -5.73
C VAL A 242 0.57 -2.37 -6.23
N ARG A 243 1.82 -2.09 -6.62
CA ARG A 243 2.84 -3.09 -6.86
C ARG A 243 3.78 -3.16 -5.66
N ILE A 244 4.04 -4.37 -5.18
CA ILE A 244 4.93 -4.66 -4.07
C ILE A 244 6.05 -5.54 -4.59
N ASP A 245 7.26 -4.98 -4.69
CA ASP A 245 8.43 -5.75 -5.09
C ASP A 245 9.17 -6.27 -3.85
N MET A 246 9.20 -7.58 -3.68
CA MET A 246 9.90 -8.20 -2.54
C MET A 246 11.40 -8.23 -2.82
N ARG A 247 12.21 -7.58 -1.98
CA ARG A 247 13.67 -7.47 -2.11
C ARG A 247 14.37 -8.18 -0.94
N GLY A 248 15.68 -8.43 -1.06
CA GLY A 248 16.55 -8.75 0.10
C GLY A 248 16.62 -10.21 0.63
N GLY A 249 16.11 -11.23 -0.06
CA GLY A 249 16.31 -12.64 0.38
C GLY A 249 15.70 -12.93 1.75
N ASN A 250 16.47 -13.46 2.71
CA ASN A 250 15.98 -13.86 4.04
C ASN A 250 15.76 -12.69 5.03
N GLN A 251 16.38 -11.53 4.83
CA GLN A 251 16.15 -10.30 5.60
C GLN A 251 15.60 -9.24 4.65
N GLY A 252 14.40 -9.52 4.15
CA GLY A 252 13.83 -8.79 3.02
C GLY A 252 13.31 -7.41 3.38
N PHE A 253 13.33 -6.53 2.37
CA PHE A 253 12.59 -5.26 2.38
C PHE A 253 11.69 -5.21 1.14
N MET A 254 10.87 -4.17 1.00
CA MET A 254 9.98 -4.03 -0.15
C MET A 254 10.05 -2.65 -0.81
N ASN A 255 9.99 -2.64 -2.14
CA ASN A 255 9.65 -1.41 -2.86
C ASN A 255 8.14 -1.42 -3.12
N ILE A 256 7.53 -0.26 -3.08
CA ILE A 256 6.09 -0.09 -3.19
C ILE A 256 5.85 1.00 -4.23
N ALA A 257 5.10 0.68 -5.28
CA ALA A 257 4.63 1.66 -6.23
C ALA A 257 3.12 1.67 -6.27
N VAL A 258 2.55 2.86 -6.38
CA VAL A 258 1.12 3.09 -6.35
C VAL A 258 0.72 3.86 -7.59
N SER A 259 -0.26 3.34 -8.31
CA SER A 259 -0.90 3.96 -9.47
C SER A 259 -2.32 4.40 -9.08
N ILE A 260 -2.60 5.69 -9.16
CA ILE A 260 -3.90 6.29 -8.83
C ILE A 260 -4.46 7.12 -9.98
N PHE A 261 -5.72 7.55 -9.87
CA PHE A 261 -6.41 8.40 -10.83
C PHE A 261 -6.85 9.72 -10.18
N PRO A 262 -6.07 10.81 -10.25
CA PRO A 262 -6.36 12.06 -9.55
C PRO A 262 -7.67 12.76 -9.95
N CYS A 263 -8.28 12.34 -11.07
CA CYS A 263 -9.57 12.85 -11.49
C CYS A 263 -10.77 12.15 -10.79
N SER A 264 -10.57 10.97 -10.17
CA SER A 264 -11.66 10.20 -9.56
C SER A 264 -11.85 10.53 -8.08
N ASP A 265 -10.78 10.94 -7.42
CA ASP A 265 -10.75 11.26 -6.00
C ASP A 265 -9.62 12.25 -5.67
N ASN A 266 -9.66 12.79 -4.46
CA ASN A 266 -8.54 13.52 -3.87
C ASN A 266 -7.72 12.57 -3.01
N PHE A 267 -6.41 12.79 -2.97
CA PHE A 267 -5.47 11.94 -2.24
C PHE A 267 -4.65 12.78 -1.26
N ASP A 268 -4.17 12.15 -0.18
CA ASP A 268 -3.23 12.74 0.78
C ASP A 268 -2.35 11.65 1.37
N GLY A 269 -1.10 11.97 1.71
CA GLY A 269 -0.14 11.01 2.26
C GLY A 269 1.31 11.39 1.95
N LEU A 270 2.24 10.49 2.28
CA LEU A 270 3.65 10.66 1.94
C LEU A 270 3.87 10.81 0.42
N LEU A 271 3.02 10.22 -0.43
CA LEU A 271 3.13 10.38 -1.89
C LEU A 271 2.53 11.70 -2.41
N GLY A 272 2.15 12.64 -1.55
CA GLY A 272 1.58 13.92 -1.94
C GLY A 272 0.09 13.87 -2.21
N ASN A 273 -0.45 14.94 -2.80
CA ASN A 273 -1.90 15.10 -3.04
C ASN A 273 -2.32 14.87 -4.50
N ALA A 274 -1.35 14.69 -5.40
CA ALA A 274 -1.55 14.42 -6.83
C ALA A 274 -2.29 15.52 -7.60
N ASN A 275 -2.12 16.79 -7.21
CA ASN A 275 -2.78 17.93 -7.84
C ASN A 275 -1.96 18.57 -8.97
N SER A 276 -0.88 17.92 -9.42
CA SER A 276 0.11 18.40 -10.39
C SER A 276 1.00 19.54 -9.89
N ASN A 277 1.07 19.78 -8.57
CA ASN A 277 1.89 20.81 -7.95
C ASN A 277 2.81 20.23 -6.88
N ARG A 278 4.00 19.76 -7.30
CA ARG A 278 5.03 19.21 -6.41
C ARG A 278 5.44 20.08 -5.22
N ILE A 279 5.15 21.39 -5.27
CA ILE A 279 5.55 22.33 -4.24
C ILE A 279 4.74 22.14 -2.95
N ASP A 280 3.47 21.77 -3.08
CA ASP A 280 2.58 21.62 -1.93
C ASP A 280 2.54 20.20 -1.35
N ASP A 281 3.24 19.24 -1.96
CA ASP A 281 3.40 17.87 -1.47
C ASP A 281 4.02 17.78 -0.07
N PHE A 282 4.79 18.79 0.34
CA PHE A 282 5.44 18.88 1.65
C PHE A 282 4.71 19.77 2.66
N ASN A 283 3.52 20.28 2.33
CA ASN A 283 2.84 21.23 3.20
C ASN A 283 2.45 20.60 4.55
N THR A 284 3.12 21.04 5.61
CA THR A 284 2.77 20.73 7.01
C THR A 284 2.16 21.97 7.66
N SER A 285 1.27 21.78 8.65
CA SER A 285 0.73 22.89 9.44
C SER A 285 1.79 23.65 10.23
N ALA A 286 2.98 23.06 10.41
CA ALA A 286 4.09 23.59 11.18
C ALA A 286 5.00 24.54 10.38
N SER A 287 4.93 24.57 9.04
CA SER A 287 5.83 25.42 8.26
C SER A 287 5.37 25.68 6.82
N ASN A 288 5.39 26.96 6.41
CA ASN A 288 5.34 27.37 4.99
C ASN A 288 6.73 27.26 4.32
N LEU A 289 7.51 26.24 4.66
CA LEU A 289 8.82 26.05 4.05
C LEU A 289 8.61 25.45 2.66
N ASN A 290 8.89 26.26 1.65
CA ASN A 290 8.71 25.93 0.25
C ASN A 290 9.85 24.98 -0.19
N PHE A 291 9.71 23.69 0.17
CA PHE A 291 10.69 22.64 -0.14
C PHE A 291 10.49 22.01 -1.52
N GLY A 292 9.54 22.49 -2.33
CA GLY A 292 9.31 21.98 -3.69
C GLY A 292 10.51 22.10 -4.64
N ASN A 293 11.50 22.91 -4.28
CA ASN A 293 12.78 23.10 -4.99
C ASN A 293 14.00 22.59 -4.19
N TYR A 294 13.80 22.00 -3.02
CA TYR A 294 14.89 21.46 -2.21
C TYR A 294 15.30 20.09 -2.79
N GLY A 295 16.49 20.01 -3.36
CA GLY A 295 17.06 18.76 -3.88
C GLY A 295 18.09 18.96 -4.99
N ASP A 296 18.00 20.01 -5.80
CA ASP A 296 18.97 20.30 -6.86
C ASP A 296 19.89 21.48 -6.46
N GLY A 297 21.20 21.26 -6.48
CA GLY A 297 22.21 22.28 -6.18
C GLY A 297 22.36 22.68 -4.71
N MET A 298 21.79 21.93 -3.76
CA MET A 298 21.95 22.20 -2.33
C MET A 298 23.34 21.86 -1.80
N SER A 299 23.81 22.67 -0.84
CA SER A 299 24.97 22.31 -0.02
C SER A 299 24.64 21.13 0.90
N ASP A 300 25.67 20.37 1.32
CA ASP A 300 25.49 19.24 2.24
C ASP A 300 24.80 19.64 3.55
N ALA A 301 25.17 20.80 4.11
CA ALA A 301 24.55 21.32 5.33
C ALA A 301 23.04 21.58 5.15
N MET A 302 22.62 22.16 4.02
CA MET A 302 21.20 22.37 3.73
C MET A 302 20.47 21.04 3.50
N HIS A 303 21.13 20.05 2.88
CA HIS A 303 20.56 18.72 2.68
C HIS A 303 20.25 18.04 4.01
N ARG A 304 21.15 18.13 4.98
CA ARG A 304 20.90 17.57 6.31
C ARG A 304 19.76 18.28 7.05
N GLU A 305 19.63 19.59 6.91
CA GLU A 305 18.50 20.33 7.50
C GLU A 305 17.18 19.92 6.86
N TYR A 306 17.16 19.71 5.55
CA TYR A 306 16.00 19.18 4.85
C TYR A 306 15.62 17.77 5.31
N LEU A 307 16.58 16.86 5.41
CA LEU A 307 16.35 15.52 5.94
C LEU A 307 15.84 15.56 7.38
N ASN A 308 16.31 16.51 8.19
CA ASN A 308 15.82 16.73 9.55
C ASN A 308 14.34 17.17 9.57
N PHE A 309 13.95 18.11 8.72
CA PHE A 309 12.55 18.48 8.53
C PHE A 309 11.69 17.28 8.10
N ILE A 310 12.17 16.50 7.13
CA ILE A 310 11.46 15.31 6.63
C ILE A 310 11.25 14.29 7.76
N ALA A 311 12.32 13.98 8.51
CA ALA A 311 12.28 12.99 9.56
C ALA A 311 11.45 13.41 10.79
N ARG A 312 11.29 14.71 11.04
CA ARG A 312 10.57 15.23 12.22
C ARG A 312 9.19 15.75 11.87
N ASP A 313 9.11 16.87 11.18
CA ASP A 313 7.85 17.58 10.98
C ASP A 313 6.96 16.88 9.95
N PHE A 314 7.54 16.53 8.79
CA PHE A 314 6.80 15.90 7.71
C PHE A 314 6.37 14.46 8.08
N SER A 315 7.26 13.66 8.66
CA SER A 315 6.93 12.29 9.07
C SER A 315 5.82 12.24 10.11
N ASN A 316 5.81 13.17 11.08
CA ASN A 316 4.82 13.19 12.15
C ASN A 316 3.41 13.53 11.65
N ARG A 317 3.27 14.28 10.55
CA ARG A 317 1.97 14.54 9.92
C ARG A 317 1.28 13.25 9.46
N TYR A 318 2.06 12.28 8.97
CA TYR A 318 1.53 11.05 8.37
C TYR A 318 1.71 9.81 9.23
N ARG A 319 2.32 9.95 10.41
CA ARG A 319 2.47 8.85 11.37
C ARG A 319 1.08 8.40 11.82
N ILE A 320 0.82 7.10 11.74
CA ILE A 320 -0.48 6.54 12.11
C ILE A 320 -0.54 6.25 13.61
N THR A 321 -1.73 6.40 14.16
CA THR A 321 -2.07 5.94 15.51
C THR A 321 -2.50 4.47 15.49
N GLN A 322 -2.57 3.85 16.66
CA GLN A 322 -3.03 2.45 16.79
C GLN A 322 -4.46 2.26 16.28
N GLN A 323 -5.32 3.25 16.43
CA GLN A 323 -6.72 3.20 15.96
C GLN A 323 -6.81 3.26 14.44
N GLU A 324 -5.87 3.93 13.78
CA GLU A 324 -5.83 4.07 12.33
C GLU A 324 -5.12 2.90 11.64
N SER A 325 -4.42 2.06 12.40
CA SER A 325 -3.55 1.03 11.85
C SER A 325 -4.31 -0.07 11.13
N LEU A 326 -3.84 -0.38 9.93
CA LEU A 326 -4.24 -1.54 9.13
C LEU A 326 -3.33 -2.74 9.35
N PHE A 327 -2.25 -2.59 10.11
CA PHE A 327 -1.33 -3.68 10.40
C PHE A 327 -1.90 -4.59 11.48
N ASP A 328 -1.63 -5.88 11.33
CA ASP A 328 -1.70 -6.87 12.37
C ASP A 328 -0.44 -6.78 13.26
N TYR A 329 -0.60 -7.09 14.55
CA TYR A 329 0.44 -7.01 15.58
C TYR A 329 0.55 -8.34 16.34
N GLY A 330 1.78 -8.74 16.66
CA GLY A 330 2.03 -9.87 17.55
C GLY A 330 1.64 -9.57 19.00
N PHE A 331 1.77 -10.57 19.87
CA PHE A 331 1.45 -10.42 21.29
C PHE A 331 2.23 -9.26 21.94
N GLY A 332 1.52 -8.33 22.57
CA GLY A 332 2.10 -7.16 23.23
C GLY A 332 2.68 -6.10 22.30
N GLN A 333 2.51 -6.26 20.98
CA GLN A 333 2.98 -5.28 19.99
C GLN A 333 1.90 -4.28 19.62
N SER A 334 2.33 -3.11 19.16
CA SER A 334 1.48 -2.00 18.70
C SER A 334 2.28 -1.08 17.78
N THR A 335 1.70 0.01 17.29
CA THR A 335 2.42 1.08 16.58
C THR A 335 3.63 1.59 17.38
N PHE A 336 3.57 1.55 18.73
CA PHE A 336 4.66 1.94 19.61
C PHE A 336 5.89 1.04 19.49
N THR A 337 5.70 -0.26 19.21
CA THR A 337 6.81 -1.22 19.02
C THR A 337 7.71 -0.83 17.85
N PHE A 338 7.12 -0.25 16.81
CA PHE A 338 7.81 0.11 15.58
C PHE A 338 8.14 1.60 15.50
N THR A 339 7.90 2.39 16.56
CA THR A 339 8.11 3.83 16.55
C THR A 339 9.39 4.21 17.30
N ASN A 340 10.26 4.97 16.64
CA ASN A 340 11.38 5.67 17.28
C ASN A 340 11.50 7.08 16.70
N SER A 341 11.05 8.08 17.46
CA SER A 341 11.09 9.50 17.04
C SER A 341 12.48 10.13 17.07
N SER A 342 13.47 9.45 17.65
CA SER A 342 14.87 9.90 17.64
C SER A 342 15.68 9.35 16.46
N PHE A 343 15.05 8.53 15.61
CA PHE A 343 15.65 8.00 14.40
C PHE A 343 15.49 8.98 13.22
N PRO A 344 16.49 9.14 12.33
CA PRO A 344 17.82 8.54 12.39
C PRO A 344 18.72 9.31 13.37
N GLN A 345 19.79 8.67 13.87
CA GLN A 345 20.75 9.38 14.72
C GLN A 345 21.54 10.42 13.91
N VAL A 346 21.88 10.11 12.66
CA VAL A 346 22.56 11.00 11.72
C VAL A 346 21.83 11.02 10.38
N HIS A 347 21.54 12.22 9.88
CA HIS A 347 21.02 12.43 8.52
C HIS A 347 22.14 12.26 7.51
N ARG A 348 22.24 11.07 6.92
CA ARG A 348 23.30 10.74 5.94
C ARG A 348 23.03 11.33 4.57
N THR A 349 24.10 11.70 3.87
CA THR A 349 24.06 12.10 2.45
C THR A 349 25.10 11.34 1.65
N THR A 350 25.08 11.47 0.31
CA THR A 350 26.12 10.89 -0.55
C THR A 350 27.51 11.50 -0.33
N ALA A 351 27.61 12.64 0.38
CA ALA A 351 28.89 13.24 0.76
C ALA A 351 29.59 12.48 1.89
N ASP A 352 28.85 11.68 2.67
CA ASP A 352 29.39 10.83 3.74
C ASP A 352 30.09 9.57 3.20
N LEU A 353 29.94 9.26 1.91
CA LEU A 353 30.61 8.13 1.27
C LEU A 353 32.08 8.45 0.95
N PRO A 354 33.01 7.49 1.14
CA PRO A 354 34.35 7.59 0.59
C PRO A 354 34.32 7.90 -0.92
N ALA A 355 35.18 8.80 -1.39
CA ALA A 355 35.13 9.30 -2.77
C ALA A 355 35.17 8.18 -3.82
N ASN A 356 36.04 7.18 -3.64
CA ASN A 356 36.15 6.03 -4.53
C ASN A 356 34.88 5.18 -4.60
N GLN A 357 34.16 5.05 -3.49
CA GLN A 357 32.91 4.32 -3.38
C GLN A 357 31.78 5.11 -4.02
N ARG A 358 31.63 6.39 -3.67
CA ARG A 358 30.66 7.30 -4.28
C ARG A 358 30.79 7.35 -5.79
N ASP A 359 32.02 7.49 -6.32
CA ASP A 359 32.26 7.59 -7.76
C ASP A 359 32.00 6.25 -8.47
N ARG A 360 32.23 5.11 -7.80
CA ARG A 360 31.87 3.79 -8.32
C ARG A 360 30.35 3.62 -8.41
N SER A 361 29.65 3.94 -7.32
CA SER A 361 28.19 3.87 -7.25
C SER A 361 27.55 4.80 -8.27
N ARG A 362 28.06 6.03 -8.44
CA ARG A 362 27.59 6.98 -9.45
C ARG A 362 27.70 6.43 -10.86
N ARG A 363 28.85 5.87 -11.24
CA ARG A 363 29.03 5.26 -12.57
C ARG A 363 28.05 4.11 -12.82
N GLU A 364 27.80 3.27 -11.81
CA GLU A 364 26.86 2.16 -11.95
C GLU A 364 25.42 2.64 -12.12
N CYS A 365 25.02 3.65 -11.35
CA CYS A 365 23.69 4.26 -11.46
C CYS A 365 23.48 5.01 -12.79
N GLU A 366 24.47 5.77 -13.25
CA GLU A 366 24.43 6.46 -14.55
C GLU A 366 24.35 5.46 -15.71
N ARG A 367 25.08 4.34 -15.62
CA ARG A 367 25.02 3.24 -16.62
C ARG A 367 23.62 2.64 -16.74
N MET A 368 22.82 2.71 -15.67
CA MET A 368 21.44 2.24 -15.62
C MET A 368 20.42 3.35 -15.96
N GLY A 369 20.89 4.54 -16.35
CA GLY A 369 20.06 5.64 -16.83
C GLY A 369 19.49 6.57 -15.75
N PHE A 370 19.96 6.46 -14.51
CA PHE A 370 19.52 7.35 -13.44
C PHE A 370 20.16 8.74 -13.60
N THR A 371 19.37 9.80 -13.36
CA THR A 371 19.81 11.20 -13.44
C THR A 371 19.18 12.02 -12.32
N GLY A 372 19.72 13.23 -12.06
CA GLY A 372 19.19 14.15 -11.04
C GLY A 372 19.06 13.51 -9.66
N MET A 373 17.95 13.77 -8.96
CA MET A 373 17.71 13.20 -7.63
C MET A 373 17.54 11.67 -7.62
N ASP A 374 17.01 11.07 -8.71
CA ASP A 374 16.93 9.61 -8.83
C ASP A 374 18.35 8.98 -8.90
N LEU A 375 19.35 9.71 -9.43
CA LEU A 375 20.76 9.29 -9.39
C LEU A 375 21.35 9.33 -7.99
N ASP A 376 21.12 10.41 -7.23
CA ASP A 376 21.68 10.52 -5.88
C ASP A 376 21.05 9.48 -4.92
N ALA A 377 19.76 9.19 -5.06
CA ALA A 377 19.10 8.08 -4.38
C ALA A 377 19.77 6.74 -4.71
N CYS A 378 19.97 6.45 -5.99
CA CYS A 378 20.67 5.24 -6.42
C CYS A 378 22.11 5.15 -5.88
N VAL A 379 22.85 6.27 -5.85
CA VAL A 379 24.20 6.33 -5.30
C VAL A 379 24.19 6.04 -3.81
N PHE A 380 23.18 6.54 -3.08
CA PHE A 380 23.00 6.30 -1.66
C PHE A 380 22.75 4.79 -1.38
N ASP A 381 21.71 4.23 -2.01
CA ASP A 381 21.34 2.81 -1.96
C ASP A 381 22.55 1.89 -2.24
N ASN A 382 23.26 2.15 -3.34
CA ASN A 382 24.37 1.33 -3.77
C ASN A 382 25.61 1.51 -2.88
N GLY A 383 25.86 2.75 -2.46
CA GLY A 383 27.01 3.13 -1.66
C GLY A 383 26.92 2.56 -0.25
N PHE A 384 25.83 2.82 0.48
CA PHE A 384 25.71 2.41 1.88
C PHE A 384 25.27 0.96 2.04
N LEU A 385 24.29 0.51 1.26
CA LEU A 385 23.62 -0.78 1.48
C LEU A 385 23.90 -1.82 0.40
N ARG A 386 24.60 -1.45 -0.68
CA ARG A 386 24.81 -2.30 -1.86
C ARG A 386 23.48 -2.77 -2.47
N ILE A 387 22.43 -1.96 -2.32
CA ILE A 387 21.16 -2.19 -3.00
C ILE A 387 21.39 -1.92 -4.50
N PRO A 388 20.96 -2.83 -5.39
CA PRO A 388 21.05 -2.59 -6.82
C PRO A 388 20.09 -1.46 -7.23
N PRO A 389 20.42 -0.68 -8.29
CA PRO A 389 19.55 0.38 -8.78
C PRO A 389 18.12 -0.12 -8.99
N THR A 390 17.12 0.64 -8.51
CA THR A 390 15.70 0.28 -8.62
C THR A 390 14.97 1.13 -9.66
N PRO A 391 14.75 0.63 -10.90
CA PRO A 391 14.03 1.37 -11.92
C PRO A 391 12.58 1.64 -11.52
N ALA A 392 11.96 2.63 -12.18
CA ALA A 392 10.52 2.84 -12.04
C ALA A 392 9.77 1.58 -12.53
N PRO A 393 8.83 1.04 -11.74
CA PRO A 393 8.04 -0.09 -12.19
C PRO A 393 7.08 0.33 -13.30
N VAL A 394 6.75 -0.63 -14.16
CA VAL A 394 5.77 -0.45 -15.23
C VAL A 394 4.45 -1.06 -14.79
N PHE A 395 3.35 -0.32 -14.95
CA PHE A 395 1.99 -0.83 -14.79
C PHE A 395 1.40 -1.07 -16.19
N PRO A 396 1.53 -2.28 -16.76
CA PRO A 396 0.95 -2.57 -18.06
C PRO A 396 -0.58 -2.54 -17.98
N PRO A 397 -1.28 -2.02 -19.01
CA PRO A 397 -2.73 -2.15 -19.09
C PRO A 397 -3.13 -3.63 -19.10
N ARG A 398 -4.02 -4.03 -18.19
CA ARG A 398 -4.46 -5.42 -18.05
C ARG A 398 -5.54 -5.83 -19.05
N THR A 399 -6.27 -4.86 -19.57
CA THR A 399 -7.30 -5.09 -20.58
C THR A 399 -6.77 -4.71 -21.95
N PRO A 400 -6.71 -5.66 -22.91
CA PRO A 400 -6.43 -5.32 -24.30
C PRO A 400 -7.46 -4.34 -24.84
N ASN A 401 -7.09 -3.55 -25.85
CA ASN A 401 -8.08 -2.79 -26.60
C ASN A 401 -8.99 -3.77 -27.36
N ASN A 402 -10.29 -3.78 -27.01
CA ASN A 402 -11.33 -4.61 -27.63
C ASN A 402 -11.05 -6.13 -27.55
N PRO A 403 -11.02 -6.73 -26.35
CA PRO A 403 -10.73 -8.14 -26.20
C PRO A 403 -11.91 -8.99 -26.68
N VAL A 404 -11.60 -10.09 -27.38
CA VAL A 404 -12.58 -11.11 -27.73
C VAL A 404 -12.75 -12.03 -26.52
N LEU A 405 -13.84 -11.85 -25.77
CA LEU A 405 -14.18 -12.73 -24.67
C LEU A 405 -14.97 -13.94 -25.20
N PRO A 406 -14.53 -15.18 -24.96
CA PRO A 406 -15.29 -16.35 -25.39
C PRO A 406 -16.63 -16.42 -24.63
N PRO A 407 -17.70 -16.95 -25.27
CA PRO A 407 -18.98 -17.15 -24.60
C PRO A 407 -18.83 -18.05 -23.38
N VAL A 408 -19.48 -17.68 -22.28
CA VAL A 408 -19.57 -18.54 -21.08
C VAL A 408 -20.67 -19.57 -21.31
N VAL A 409 -20.31 -20.77 -21.77
CA VAL A 409 -21.28 -21.85 -22.05
C VAL A 409 -21.69 -22.57 -20.78
N ASN A 410 -20.75 -22.80 -19.86
CA ASN A 410 -20.96 -23.47 -18.58
C ASN A 410 -20.37 -22.63 -17.44
N PRO A 411 -21.17 -21.78 -16.78
CA PRO A 411 -20.67 -20.93 -15.70
C PRO A 411 -20.21 -21.79 -14.51
N THR A 412 -18.90 -21.79 -14.24
CA THR A 412 -18.31 -22.46 -13.08
C THR A 412 -17.76 -21.42 -12.10
N PRO A 413 -17.92 -21.63 -10.78
CA PRO A 413 -17.35 -20.72 -9.79
C PRO A 413 -15.84 -20.52 -9.98
N ASN A 414 -15.41 -19.27 -10.11
CA ASN A 414 -14.01 -18.86 -10.11
C ASN A 414 -13.68 -18.36 -8.70
N VAL A 415 -13.15 -19.26 -7.88
CA VAL A 415 -12.99 -19.08 -6.44
C VAL A 415 -11.52 -19.01 -6.02
N ASN A 416 -11.29 -18.44 -4.84
CA ASN A 416 -9.95 -18.34 -4.26
C ASN A 416 -9.32 -19.71 -4.01
N PRO A 417 -7.98 -19.81 -4.05
CA PRO A 417 -7.25 -21.00 -3.60
C PRO A 417 -7.72 -21.47 -2.22
N GLY A 418 -7.88 -22.78 -2.05
CA GLY A 418 -8.39 -23.36 -0.79
C GLY A 418 -9.89 -23.21 -0.54
N GLY A 419 -10.64 -22.53 -1.41
CA GLY A 419 -12.11 -22.47 -1.39
C GLY A 419 -12.74 -21.75 -0.19
N ARG A 420 -11.94 -21.08 0.66
CA ARG A 420 -12.40 -20.37 1.85
C ARG A 420 -12.39 -18.86 1.59
N LYS A 421 -13.48 -18.18 1.97
CA LYS A 421 -13.46 -16.73 2.25
C LYS A 421 -12.99 -16.54 3.69
N PRO A 422 -12.13 -15.55 4.00
CA PRO A 422 -11.71 -15.26 5.37
C PRO A 422 -12.95 -15.02 6.26
N GLN A 423 -13.00 -15.64 7.43
CA GLN A 423 -14.04 -15.34 8.41
C GLN A 423 -13.61 -14.11 9.19
N ARG A 424 -14.38 -13.01 9.13
CA ARG A 424 -14.08 -11.81 9.93
C ARG A 424 -14.03 -12.18 11.43
N PRO A 425 -12.99 -11.77 12.17
CA PRO A 425 -13.08 -11.70 13.61
C PRO A 425 -14.19 -10.72 13.99
N MET A 426 -15.17 -11.13 14.80
CA MET A 426 -16.15 -10.20 15.37
C MET A 426 -15.43 -9.18 16.25
N VAL A 427 -15.19 -7.98 15.75
CA VAL A 427 -14.79 -6.84 16.59
C VAL A 427 -15.98 -6.53 17.50
N GLN A 428 -15.81 -6.74 18.80
CA GLN A 428 -16.79 -6.28 19.78
C GLN A 428 -16.81 -4.75 19.73
N GLU A 429 -17.97 -4.17 19.38
CA GLU A 429 -18.21 -2.74 19.56
C GLU A 429 -17.90 -2.35 21.02
N PRO A 430 -17.23 -1.21 21.27
CA PRO A 430 -17.09 -0.68 22.61
C PRO A 430 -18.50 -0.41 23.17
N LYS A 431 -18.92 -1.18 24.17
CA LYS A 431 -20.16 -0.88 24.89
C LYS A 431 -20.04 0.49 25.56
N GLU A 432 -20.91 1.43 25.19
CA GLU A 432 -21.08 2.69 25.90
C GLU A 432 -21.42 2.42 27.40
N PRO A 433 -20.76 3.12 28.35
CA PRO A 433 -21.08 2.97 29.75
C PRO A 433 -22.26 3.88 30.12
N GLY A 434 -23.44 3.31 30.31
CA GLY A 434 -24.48 4.00 31.07
C GLY A 434 -25.90 3.53 30.84
N THR A 435 -26.38 2.56 31.64
CA THR A 435 -27.70 2.67 32.26
C THR A 435 -27.83 1.69 33.43
N ARG A 436 -28.45 2.19 34.51
CA ARG A 436 -28.44 1.67 35.89
C ARG A 436 -29.19 0.34 36.02
N GLN A 437 -28.63 -0.59 36.80
CA GLN A 437 -29.40 -1.70 37.39
C GLN A 437 -29.98 -1.29 38.76
N PRO A 438 -31.20 -1.74 39.13
CA PRO A 438 -31.73 -1.58 40.47
C PRO A 438 -31.31 -2.73 41.42
N ILE A 439 -31.24 -2.37 42.70
CA ILE A 439 -30.79 -3.10 43.88
C ILE A 439 -31.80 -4.17 44.34
N ALA A 440 -31.33 -5.30 44.86
CA ALA A 440 -31.95 -6.00 46.01
C ALA A 440 -30.94 -6.93 46.73
N GLN A 441 -30.92 -6.85 48.07
CA GLN A 441 -30.05 -7.58 49.00
C GLN A 441 -30.73 -8.87 49.57
N PRO A 442 -30.29 -9.48 50.70
CA PRO A 442 -29.55 -10.76 50.80
C PRO A 442 -30.36 -11.85 51.57
N ILE A 443 -29.76 -13.02 51.85
CA ILE A 443 -30.07 -14.09 52.88
C ILE A 443 -29.41 -15.38 52.31
N GLY A 444 -28.73 -16.30 52.98
CA GLY A 444 -28.57 -16.66 54.38
C GLY A 444 -28.64 -18.20 54.49
N THR A 445 -27.59 -18.81 55.07
CA THR A 445 -27.51 -20.16 55.69
C THR A 445 -27.73 -21.46 54.88
N ARG A 446 -26.76 -22.37 55.08
CA ARG A 446 -26.69 -23.79 54.68
C ARG A 446 -27.46 -24.68 55.67
N PRO A 447 -27.96 -25.86 55.24
CA PRO A 447 -27.79 -27.07 56.06
C PRO A 447 -27.31 -28.34 55.30
N THR A 448 -26.97 -29.31 56.14
CA THR A 448 -26.15 -30.55 56.11
C THR A 448 -26.65 -31.75 55.27
N GLU A 449 -25.73 -32.72 55.08
CA GLU A 449 -25.77 -34.03 54.38
C GLU A 449 -26.82 -35.06 54.88
N PRO A 450 -26.89 -36.27 54.26
CA PRO A 450 -26.24 -37.41 54.92
C PRO A 450 -25.48 -38.43 54.02
N THR A 451 -24.66 -39.20 54.73
CA THR A 451 -23.65 -40.26 54.49
C THR A 451 -24.13 -41.59 53.88
N LEU A 452 -23.16 -42.41 53.39
CA LEU A 452 -22.99 -43.89 53.42
C LEU A 452 -21.91 -44.27 52.37
N GLU A 453 -20.96 -45.22 52.46
CA GLU A 453 -20.45 -46.19 53.44
C GLU A 453 -19.08 -46.70 52.90
N ARG A 454 -18.24 -47.36 53.71
CA ARG A 454 -16.78 -47.53 53.50
C ARG A 454 -16.35 -49.01 53.44
N LYS A 455 -15.23 -49.30 52.72
CA LYS A 455 -14.11 -50.29 52.97
C LYS A 455 -13.89 -51.42 51.92
N PRO A 456 -12.72 -52.11 51.85
CA PRO A 456 -11.31 -51.62 51.82
C PRO A 456 -10.27 -52.50 51.01
N ASN A 457 -9.00 -52.05 51.00
CA ASN A 457 -7.69 -52.76 50.82
C ASN A 457 -7.21 -53.19 49.40
N ASP A 458 -5.93 -53.12 49.00
CA ASP A 458 -4.63 -53.06 49.71
C ASP A 458 -3.46 -52.46 48.87
N ILE A 459 -2.55 -51.71 49.55
CA ILE A 459 -1.04 -51.74 49.55
C ILE A 459 -0.27 -51.67 48.20
N GLN A 460 0.82 -50.93 47.96
CA GLN A 460 1.72 -49.97 48.63
C GLN A 460 2.63 -49.36 47.53
N ASN A 461 2.97 -48.07 47.58
CA ASN A 461 4.35 -47.54 47.54
C ASN A 461 4.38 -45.99 47.50
N GLU A 462 5.35 -45.45 48.22
CA GLU A 462 5.49 -44.07 48.72
C GLU A 462 5.91 -42.98 47.71
N PRO A 463 5.84 -41.67 48.09
CA PRO A 463 5.78 -40.52 47.19
C PRO A 463 7.01 -39.59 47.22
N ALA A 464 7.06 -38.62 46.29
CA ALA A 464 7.84 -37.38 46.40
C ALA A 464 7.01 -36.17 45.88
N PRO A 465 6.99 -35.02 46.58
CA PRO A 465 6.07 -33.92 46.29
C PRO A 465 6.67 -32.75 45.49
N GLU A 466 5.80 -32.02 44.78
CA GLU A 466 6.01 -30.66 44.26
C GLU A 466 6.14 -29.62 45.41
N PRO A 467 6.88 -28.51 45.20
CA PRO A 467 6.83 -27.38 46.10
C PRO A 467 5.83 -26.29 45.65
N ALA A 468 5.00 -25.85 46.61
CA ALA A 468 4.22 -24.61 46.56
C ALA A 468 4.99 -23.46 47.28
N PRO A 469 4.60 -22.18 47.09
CA PRO A 469 5.47 -21.01 47.30
C PRO A 469 5.45 -20.46 48.74
N GLU A 470 6.57 -19.87 49.18
CA GLU A 470 6.70 -19.16 50.46
C GLU A 470 6.47 -17.63 50.35
N PRO A 471 6.13 -16.95 51.47
CA PRO A 471 5.59 -15.59 51.49
C PRO A 471 6.65 -14.47 51.61
N ALA A 472 6.24 -13.28 51.18
CA ALA A 472 7.04 -12.06 51.12
C ALA A 472 7.49 -11.51 52.50
N ARG A 473 8.74 -11.03 52.57
CA ARG A 473 9.27 -10.12 53.60
C ARG A 473 9.57 -8.74 52.98
N PRO A 474 9.51 -7.64 53.77
CA PRO A 474 9.44 -6.28 53.25
C PRO A 474 10.84 -5.70 52.98
N VAL A 475 11.02 -5.07 51.82
CA VAL A 475 12.24 -4.31 51.49
C VAL A 475 11.96 -2.81 51.54
N ARG A 476 12.81 -2.11 52.29
CA ARG A 476 12.83 -0.66 52.53
C ARG A 476 13.08 0.13 51.24
N LYS A 477 12.40 1.28 51.10
CA LYS A 477 12.62 2.30 50.07
C LYS A 477 14.03 2.92 50.18
N PRO A 478 14.77 3.09 49.07
CA PRO A 478 15.90 4.02 49.03
C PRO A 478 15.40 5.46 48.87
N VAL A 479 15.90 6.33 49.75
CA VAL A 479 15.67 7.77 49.80
C VAL A 479 16.59 8.46 48.78
N ALA A 480 16.03 9.42 48.03
CA ALA A 480 16.76 10.27 47.09
C ALA A 480 17.75 11.22 47.83
N PRO A 481 18.95 11.50 47.30
CA PRO A 481 19.84 12.48 47.90
C PRO A 481 19.32 13.89 47.70
N ARG A 482 19.25 14.63 48.80
CA ARG A 482 18.91 16.06 48.90
C ARG A 482 20.19 16.87 48.65
N GLU A 483 20.16 17.76 47.67
CA GLU A 483 21.20 18.79 47.48
C GLU A 483 21.08 19.86 48.58
N GLU A 484 22.21 20.19 49.20
CA GLU A 484 22.37 21.39 50.05
C GLU A 484 23.27 22.43 49.33
N PRO A 485 23.09 23.72 49.62
CA PRO A 485 23.61 24.82 48.80
C PRO A 485 25.05 25.16 49.16
N ARG A 486 25.91 25.34 48.15
CA ARG A 486 27.27 25.91 48.32
C ARG A 486 27.28 27.39 47.98
N GLU A 487 27.82 28.20 48.91
CA GLU A 487 28.15 29.62 48.71
C GLU A 487 29.18 29.84 47.59
N PRO A 488 29.14 31.01 46.91
CA PRO A 488 30.05 31.32 45.83
C PRO A 488 31.41 31.85 46.33
N GLN A 489 32.51 31.21 45.91
CA GLN A 489 33.87 31.76 46.03
C GLN A 489 34.22 32.63 44.80
N PRO A 490 35.06 33.67 44.95
CA PRO A 490 35.24 34.70 43.94
C PRO A 490 36.07 34.23 42.74
N VAL A 491 35.57 34.49 41.54
CA VAL A 491 36.26 34.24 40.26
C VAL A 491 37.36 35.29 40.07
N ARG A 492 38.61 34.83 39.89
CA ARG A 492 39.71 35.65 39.38
C ARG A 492 39.45 36.02 37.92
N THR A 493 39.46 37.32 37.62
CA THR A 493 39.45 37.90 36.28
C THR A 493 40.72 37.55 35.50
N PRO A 494 40.60 37.10 34.23
CA PRO A 494 41.73 37.10 33.30
C PRO A 494 41.95 38.52 32.73
N GLN A 495 43.18 38.99 32.82
CA GLN A 495 43.65 40.26 32.25
C GLN A 495 43.80 40.14 30.71
N PRO A 496 43.54 41.20 29.92
CA PRO A 496 43.59 41.12 28.46
C PRO A 496 45.03 40.98 27.95
N SER A 497 45.27 40.05 27.03
CA SER A 497 46.52 39.95 26.27
C SER A 497 46.46 40.88 25.06
N GLU A 498 47.41 41.80 24.93
CA GLU A 498 47.56 42.66 23.75
C GLU A 498 47.86 41.83 22.48
N PRO A 499 47.28 42.18 21.32
CA PRO A 499 47.60 41.49 20.07
C PRO A 499 48.92 42.01 19.46
N ARG A 500 49.83 41.08 19.19
CA ARG A 500 51.07 41.31 18.42
C ARG A 500 50.72 41.54 16.94
N PRO A 501 51.33 42.53 16.24
CA PRO A 501 50.96 42.85 14.87
C PRO A 501 51.46 41.80 13.87
N SER A 502 50.52 41.18 13.15
CA SER A 502 50.79 40.31 11.99
C SER A 502 50.99 41.14 10.72
N ARG A 503 52.11 40.85 10.05
CA ARG A 503 52.59 41.44 8.78
C ARG A 503 51.55 41.30 7.65
N PRO A 504 51.41 42.28 6.73
CA PRO A 504 50.39 42.24 5.68
C PRO A 504 50.66 41.15 4.64
N ALA A 505 49.60 40.41 4.26
CA ALA A 505 49.57 39.53 3.10
C ALA A 505 49.52 40.35 1.78
N PRO A 506 50.03 39.83 0.65
CA PRO A 506 50.11 40.57 -0.60
C PRO A 506 48.72 40.81 -1.23
N THR A 507 48.56 41.98 -1.84
CA THR A 507 47.35 42.49 -2.49
C THR A 507 46.84 41.55 -3.61
N PRO A 508 45.54 41.25 -3.70
CA PRO A 508 44.97 40.58 -4.86
C PRO A 508 44.99 41.51 -6.08
N ALA A 509 45.31 40.97 -7.26
CA ALA A 509 45.17 41.68 -8.53
C ALA A 509 43.71 42.10 -8.78
N PRO A 510 43.45 43.21 -9.49
CA PRO A 510 42.09 43.68 -9.75
C PRO A 510 41.33 42.71 -10.66
N ALA A 511 40.07 42.43 -10.30
CA ALA A 511 39.15 41.66 -11.11
C ALA A 511 38.88 42.36 -12.46
N PRO A 512 38.69 41.61 -13.56
CA PRO A 512 38.28 42.19 -14.83
C PRO A 512 36.85 42.76 -14.73
N ARG A 513 36.64 43.92 -15.36
CA ARG A 513 35.33 44.59 -15.49
C ARG A 513 34.27 43.66 -16.11
N PRO A 514 32.99 43.79 -15.73
CA PRO A 514 31.91 43.06 -16.38
C PRO A 514 31.72 43.55 -17.81
N SER A 515 31.75 42.62 -18.76
CA SER A 515 31.36 42.83 -20.15
C SER A 515 29.86 43.13 -20.23
N VAL A 516 29.49 44.26 -20.81
CA VAL A 516 28.09 44.59 -21.16
C VAL A 516 27.60 43.58 -22.22
N PRO A 517 26.43 42.95 -22.08
CA PRO A 517 25.88 42.09 -23.12
C PRO A 517 25.45 42.92 -24.33
N ALA A 518 25.91 42.54 -25.53
CA ALA A 518 25.37 43.07 -26.78
C ALA A 518 23.88 42.71 -26.93
N PRO A 519 23.04 43.55 -27.57
CA PRO A 519 21.64 43.23 -27.81
C PRO A 519 21.50 42.01 -28.73
N ARG A 520 20.58 41.10 -28.38
CA ARG A 520 20.27 39.88 -29.16
C ARG A 520 19.81 40.23 -30.58
N PRO A 521 20.20 39.46 -31.62
CA PRO A 521 19.58 39.56 -32.92
C PRO A 521 18.12 39.07 -32.88
N VAL A 522 17.26 39.74 -33.65
CA VAL A 522 15.86 39.38 -33.88
C VAL A 522 15.77 37.99 -34.56
N PRO A 523 14.81 37.12 -34.18
CA PRO A 523 14.68 35.81 -34.81
C PRO A 523 14.19 35.94 -36.25
N THR A 524 14.90 35.32 -37.19
CA THR A 524 14.43 35.12 -38.57
C THR A 524 13.34 34.04 -38.57
N PRO A 525 12.31 34.12 -39.44
CA PRO A 525 11.27 33.08 -39.51
C PRO A 525 11.86 31.76 -39.99
N ALA A 526 11.46 30.65 -39.37
CA ALA A 526 11.88 29.31 -39.75
C ALA A 526 11.45 28.97 -41.20
N PRO A 527 12.29 28.26 -41.98
CA PRO A 527 11.88 27.75 -43.28
C PRO A 527 10.82 26.65 -43.11
N ALA A 528 9.84 26.63 -44.03
CA ALA A 528 8.76 25.66 -44.08
C ALA A 528 9.29 24.21 -44.10
N PRO A 529 8.57 23.24 -43.49
CA PRO A 529 9.00 21.85 -43.44
C PRO A 529 9.02 21.25 -44.85
N THR A 530 10.18 20.72 -45.23
CA THR A 530 10.35 19.91 -46.43
C THR A 530 9.63 18.57 -46.22
N ARG A 531 8.68 18.25 -47.10
CA ARG A 531 8.05 16.92 -47.18
C ARG A 531 9.13 15.87 -47.46
N THR A 532 9.53 15.12 -46.45
CA THR A 532 10.21 13.84 -46.62
C THR A 532 9.21 12.82 -47.17
N ALA A 533 9.57 12.18 -48.28
CA ALA A 533 8.78 11.09 -48.86
C ALA A 533 8.73 9.90 -47.88
N PRO A 534 7.62 9.14 -47.83
CA PRO A 534 7.51 7.98 -46.96
C PRO A 534 8.51 6.87 -47.38
N PRO A 535 9.00 6.07 -46.42
CA PRO A 535 9.88 4.95 -46.73
C PRO A 535 9.16 3.90 -47.58
N PRO A 536 9.87 3.16 -48.45
CA PRO A 536 9.26 2.11 -49.26
C PRO A 536 8.73 0.98 -48.39
N ALA A 537 7.61 0.39 -48.84
CA ALA A 537 6.94 -0.71 -48.15
C ALA A 537 7.87 -1.91 -47.92
N PRO A 538 7.73 -2.65 -46.80
CA PRO A 538 8.54 -3.83 -46.54
C PRO A 538 8.27 -4.91 -47.60
N SER A 539 9.36 -5.44 -48.17
CA SER A 539 9.36 -6.56 -49.11
C SER A 539 8.70 -7.80 -48.51
N LYS A 540 7.89 -8.50 -49.34
CA LYS A 540 7.19 -9.75 -49.00
C LYS A 540 8.13 -10.77 -48.34
N PRO A 541 7.67 -11.55 -47.34
CA PRO A 541 8.45 -12.65 -46.80
C PRO A 541 8.75 -13.71 -47.85
N ALA A 542 9.96 -14.25 -47.83
CA ALA A 542 10.36 -15.39 -48.65
C ALA A 542 9.50 -16.64 -48.31
N PRO A 543 9.18 -17.51 -49.29
CA PRO A 543 8.43 -18.73 -49.03
C PRO A 543 9.23 -19.70 -48.15
N ALA A 544 8.54 -20.35 -47.21
CA ALA A 544 9.10 -21.32 -46.29
C ALA A 544 9.72 -22.54 -47.02
N PRO A 545 10.83 -23.11 -46.51
CA PRO A 545 11.43 -24.30 -47.11
C PRO A 545 10.54 -25.53 -46.91
N ALA A 546 10.52 -26.40 -47.93
CA ALA A 546 9.75 -27.64 -47.95
C ALA A 546 10.16 -28.60 -46.81
N PRO A 547 9.21 -29.40 -46.26
CA PRO A 547 9.52 -30.33 -45.18
C PRO A 547 10.41 -31.48 -45.66
N ALA A 548 11.39 -31.83 -44.83
CA ALA A 548 12.30 -32.95 -45.06
C ALA A 548 11.56 -34.31 -45.08
N PRO A 549 12.00 -35.28 -45.91
CA PRO A 549 11.35 -36.58 -46.02
C PRO A 549 11.51 -37.40 -44.72
N LYS A 550 10.41 -38.02 -44.27
CA LYS A 550 10.37 -38.95 -43.14
C LYS A 550 11.21 -40.20 -43.47
N VAL A 551 12.29 -40.41 -42.73
CA VAL A 551 13.04 -41.67 -42.72
C VAL A 551 12.31 -42.68 -41.84
N THR A 552 11.90 -43.80 -42.43
CA THR A 552 11.32 -44.95 -41.73
C THR A 552 12.47 -45.78 -41.12
N PRO A 553 12.42 -46.18 -39.83
CA PRO A 553 13.48 -47.00 -39.25
C PRO A 553 13.37 -48.45 -39.76
N GLN A 554 14.44 -48.91 -40.42
CA GLN A 554 14.61 -50.33 -40.73
C GLN A 554 14.94 -51.13 -39.47
N ARG A 555 14.27 -52.28 -39.40
CA ARG A 555 14.37 -53.36 -38.43
C ARG A 555 15.79 -53.95 -38.43
N LYS A 556 16.49 -53.91 -37.29
CA LYS A 556 17.72 -54.71 -37.09
C LYS A 556 17.33 -56.11 -36.62
N VAL A 557 17.70 -57.09 -37.44
CA VAL A 557 17.94 -58.48 -37.06
C VAL A 557 19.44 -58.59 -36.77
N GLY A 558 19.80 -59.24 -35.67
CA GLY A 558 21.17 -59.43 -35.21
C GLY A 558 21.22 -59.44 -33.70
#